data_AF-A0A7J2LZY1-F1
#
_entry.id   AF-A0A7J2LZY1-F1
#
_cell.length_a   1.000
_cell.length_b   1.000
_cell.length_c   1.000
_cell.angle_alpha   90.00
_cell.angle_beta   90.00
_cell.angle_gamma   90.00
#
_symmetry.space_group_name_H-M   'P 1'
#
loop_
_entity.id
_entity.type
_entity.pdbx_description
1 polymer ?
#
loop_
_entity_poly.entity_id
_entity_poly.type
_entity_poly.pdbx_seq_one_letter_code
_entity_poly.pdbx_strand_id
1 'polypeptide(L)'
;MRRFTVFALVVVLAGYPALTLVYAQPLELSGLCPLSKALSVHGIPDAVIIVGDSAAQEDWDAANEIAEFIRFRLGGRAEILNASEAQPEDLREHAVILIGGPVANRYAELPNERAPLRFVKVGKLWTVRTPDNRHFGGLYHFGFAQALINPWDPQVPLLWVAGVDRHGTLGAAKGLLSYSCRDPRVGAVLFMTYDDGRVKVRDEFQAPSRPAMWVSPPLTALFLNA
;
A
#
# COMPACT_ATOMS: atom_id res chain seq x y z
N MET A 1 -69.27 -5.93 41.75
CA MET A 1 -68.97 -4.57 41.26
C MET A 1 -67.52 -4.25 41.55
N ARG A 2 -66.77 -3.82 40.52
CA ARG A 2 -65.58 -2.92 40.53
C ARG A 2 -64.40 -3.26 41.46
N ARG A 3 -63.12 -3.19 41.09
CA ARG A 3 -62.33 -2.85 39.88
C ARG A 3 -60.84 -3.10 40.28
N PHE A 4 -60.00 -3.60 39.38
CA PHE A 4 -58.61 -3.19 39.02
C PHE A 4 -57.60 -2.83 40.16
N THR A 5 -56.30 -3.18 40.19
CA THR A 5 -55.33 -3.57 39.16
C THR A 5 -54.05 -4.14 39.82
N VAL A 6 -53.37 -4.97 39.03
CA VAL A 6 -51.99 -5.50 39.04
C VAL A 6 -50.90 -4.48 39.40
N PHE A 7 -49.83 -4.93 40.08
CA PHE A 7 -48.45 -4.59 39.72
C PHE A 7 -47.54 -5.81 39.91
N ALA A 8 -47.41 -6.60 38.85
CA ALA A 8 -46.31 -7.55 38.68
C ALA A 8 -45.08 -6.74 38.25
N LEU A 9 -44.00 -6.86 39.01
CA LEU A 9 -42.70 -6.29 38.67
C LEU A 9 -42.10 -7.14 37.53
N VAL A 10 -42.35 -6.74 36.28
CA VAL A 10 -41.64 -7.29 35.12
C VAL A 10 -40.28 -6.62 35.08
N VAL A 11 -39.24 -7.35 35.51
CA VAL A 11 -37.85 -6.97 35.25
C VAL A 11 -37.62 -7.17 33.75
N VAL A 12 -37.74 -6.10 32.98
CA VAL A 12 -37.24 -6.05 31.61
C VAL A 12 -35.72 -6.02 31.71
N LEU A 13 -35.09 -7.20 31.62
CA LEU A 13 -33.71 -7.32 31.18
C LEU A 13 -33.67 -6.74 29.76
N ALA A 14 -33.43 -5.44 29.66
CA ALA A 14 -33.00 -4.81 28.43
C ALA A 14 -31.67 -5.48 28.08
N GLY A 15 -31.75 -6.51 27.22
CA GLY A 15 -30.63 -7.03 26.47
C GLY A 15 -30.12 -5.87 25.63
N TYR A 16 -29.22 -5.08 26.20
CA TYR A 16 -28.33 -4.26 25.41
C TYR A 16 -27.67 -5.23 24.43
N PRO A 17 -27.82 -5.07 23.11
CA PRO A 17 -26.82 -5.63 22.24
C PRO A 17 -25.55 -4.95 22.72
N ALA A 18 -24.66 -5.72 23.34
CA ALA A 18 -23.28 -5.33 23.44
C ALA A 18 -22.90 -5.04 21.99
N LEU A 19 -22.87 -3.75 21.65
CA LEU A 19 -22.11 -3.23 20.53
C LEU A 19 -20.69 -3.67 20.85
N THR A 20 -20.36 -4.91 20.50
CA THR A 20 -19.02 -5.31 20.16
C THR A 20 -18.70 -4.42 18.98
N LEU A 21 -18.21 -3.22 19.29
CA LEU A 21 -17.25 -2.54 18.46
C LEU A 21 -16.21 -3.62 18.23
N VAL A 22 -16.33 -4.33 17.11
CA VAL A 22 -15.23 -5.12 16.58
C VAL A 22 -14.22 -4.03 16.28
N TYR A 23 -13.37 -3.78 17.27
CA TYR A 23 -12.19 -2.96 17.12
C TYR A 23 -11.36 -3.79 16.15
N ALA A 24 -11.59 -3.56 14.86
CA ALA A 24 -10.78 -4.12 13.80
C ALA A 24 -9.37 -3.69 14.15
N GLN A 25 -8.57 -4.63 14.67
CA GLN A 25 -7.22 -4.32 15.07
C GLN A 25 -6.58 -3.73 13.82
N PRO A 26 -6.04 -2.50 13.90
CA PRO A 26 -5.39 -1.90 12.74
C PRO A 26 -4.41 -2.96 12.25
N LEU A 27 -4.53 -3.35 10.98
CA LEU A 27 -3.68 -4.35 10.36
C LEU A 27 -2.27 -4.05 10.87
N GLU A 28 -1.72 -4.92 11.73
CA GLU A 28 -0.27 -4.86 11.93
C GLU A 28 0.22 -5.03 10.52
N LEU A 29 0.77 -3.94 9.95
CA LEU A 29 1.40 -3.96 8.65
C LEU A 29 2.51 -4.98 8.80
N SER A 30 2.13 -6.22 8.52
CA SER A 30 3.01 -7.28 8.08
C SER A 30 3.81 -6.54 7.04
N GLY A 31 5.13 -6.45 7.23
CA GLY A 31 5.96 -5.78 6.25
C GLY A 31 5.75 -6.40 4.87
N LEU A 32 6.64 -6.11 3.93
CA LEU A 32 6.63 -6.77 2.62
C LEU A 32 6.74 -8.31 2.71
N CYS A 33 6.93 -8.87 3.90
CA CYS A 33 7.42 -10.21 4.12
C CYS A 33 6.64 -11.03 5.15
N PRO A 34 6.26 -12.27 4.80
CA PRO A 34 6.30 -12.84 3.45
C PRO A 34 5.25 -12.18 2.54
N LEU A 35 5.56 -12.07 1.23
CA LEU A 35 4.66 -11.41 0.26
C LEU A 35 3.27 -12.06 0.22
N SER A 36 3.19 -13.37 0.44
CA SER A 36 1.91 -14.09 0.57
C SER A 36 1.03 -13.53 1.69
N LYS A 37 1.61 -13.25 2.85
CA LYS A 37 0.88 -12.64 3.98
C LYS A 37 0.56 -11.17 3.70
N ALA A 38 1.49 -10.44 3.08
CA ALA A 38 1.31 -9.03 2.75
C ALA A 38 0.17 -8.77 1.76
N LEU A 39 -0.20 -9.77 0.94
CA LEU A 39 -1.25 -9.69 -0.06
C LEU A 39 -2.51 -10.51 0.30
N SER A 40 -2.56 -11.10 1.48
CA SER A 40 -3.68 -11.95 1.88
C SER A 40 -4.87 -11.14 2.35
N VAL A 41 -6.04 -11.39 1.75
CA VAL A 41 -7.35 -10.96 2.25
C VAL A 41 -8.12 -12.22 2.63
N HIS A 42 -8.67 -12.27 3.85
CA HIS A 42 -9.30 -13.47 4.42
C HIS A 42 -8.44 -14.76 4.37
N GLY A 43 -7.11 -14.61 4.40
CA GLY A 43 -6.17 -15.74 4.44
C GLY A 43 -5.77 -16.31 3.07
N ILE A 44 -6.23 -15.72 1.97
CA ILE A 44 -5.84 -16.10 0.60
C ILE A 44 -5.25 -14.86 -0.10
N PRO A 45 -4.13 -14.98 -0.83
CA PRO A 45 -3.64 -13.89 -1.65
C PRO A 45 -4.68 -13.49 -2.69
N ASP A 46 -5.17 -12.26 -2.60
CA ASP A 46 -6.26 -11.75 -3.43
C ASP A 46 -6.00 -10.27 -3.69
N ALA A 47 -5.59 -9.95 -4.92
CA ALA A 47 -5.10 -8.63 -5.25
C ALA A 47 -5.70 -8.06 -6.53
N VAL A 48 -5.95 -6.75 -6.50
CA VAL A 48 -6.13 -5.95 -7.71
C VAL A 48 -4.84 -5.19 -7.98
N ILE A 49 -4.35 -5.26 -9.22
CA ILE A 49 -3.14 -4.58 -9.68
C ILE A 49 -3.58 -3.44 -10.58
N ILE A 50 -3.36 -2.21 -10.13
CA ILE A 50 -3.79 -1.02 -10.85
C ILE A 50 -2.58 -0.41 -11.55
N VAL A 51 -2.65 -0.40 -12.87
CA VAL A 51 -1.64 0.19 -13.76
C VAL A 51 -2.15 1.55 -14.23
N GLY A 52 -1.25 2.53 -14.34
CA GLY A 52 -1.62 3.88 -14.74
C GLY A 52 -2.09 4.01 -16.20
N ASP A 53 -3.01 4.93 -16.49
CA ASP A 53 -3.53 5.14 -17.85
C ASP A 53 -2.44 5.57 -18.86
N SER A 54 -1.39 6.22 -18.37
CA SER A 54 -0.24 6.66 -19.16
C SER A 54 1.01 5.81 -18.90
N ALA A 55 0.84 4.61 -18.36
CA ALA A 55 1.93 3.71 -18.05
C ALA A 55 2.62 3.19 -19.32
N ALA A 56 3.93 2.98 -19.23
CA ALA A 56 4.71 2.40 -20.32
C ALA A 56 4.55 0.87 -20.36
N GLN A 57 5.02 0.23 -21.43
CA GLN A 57 4.95 -1.22 -21.56
C GLN A 57 5.65 -1.94 -20.38
N GLU A 58 6.76 -1.40 -19.89
CA GLU A 58 7.51 -1.99 -18.78
C GLU A 58 6.73 -1.97 -17.45
N ASP A 59 5.81 -1.02 -17.26
CA ASP A 59 4.90 -1.00 -16.11
C ASP A 59 3.83 -2.11 -16.26
N TRP A 60 3.33 -2.35 -17.47
CA TRP A 60 2.43 -3.49 -17.74
C TRP A 60 3.14 -4.84 -17.58
N ASP A 61 4.40 -4.95 -18.01
CA ASP A 61 5.22 -6.13 -17.81
C ASP A 61 5.43 -6.39 -16.31
N ALA A 62 5.69 -5.34 -15.53
CA ALA A 62 5.79 -5.42 -14.07
C ALA A 62 4.50 -5.95 -13.42
N ALA A 63 3.34 -5.45 -13.87
CA ALA A 63 2.03 -5.91 -13.41
C ALA A 63 1.80 -7.40 -13.74
N ASN A 64 2.13 -7.81 -14.96
CA ASN A 64 2.00 -9.20 -15.40
C ASN A 64 2.89 -10.14 -14.60
N GLU A 65 4.16 -9.81 -14.38
CA GLU A 65 5.07 -10.64 -13.58
C GLU A 65 4.56 -10.85 -12.15
N ILE A 66 4.03 -9.78 -11.52
CA ILE A 66 3.45 -9.88 -10.17
C ILE A 66 2.16 -10.71 -10.18
N ALA A 67 1.27 -10.49 -11.16
CA ALA A 67 0.02 -11.22 -11.28
C ALA A 67 0.26 -12.73 -11.47
N GLU A 68 1.18 -13.10 -12.35
CA GLU A 68 1.57 -14.49 -12.58
C GLU A 68 2.16 -15.13 -11.33
N PHE A 69 3.02 -14.40 -10.60
CA PHE A 69 3.56 -14.89 -9.35
C PHE A 69 2.45 -15.17 -8.32
N ILE A 70 1.49 -14.26 -8.16
CA ILE A 70 0.35 -14.46 -7.24
C ILE A 70 -0.48 -15.69 -7.66
N ARG A 71 -0.87 -15.77 -8.94
CA ARG A 71 -1.72 -16.85 -9.46
C ARG A 71 -1.04 -18.22 -9.39
N PHE A 72 0.21 -18.32 -9.86
CA PHE A 72 0.86 -19.62 -10.08
C PHE A 72 1.83 -20.04 -8.97
N ARG A 73 2.41 -19.08 -8.22
CA ARG A 73 3.36 -19.41 -7.13
C ARG A 73 2.72 -19.32 -5.76
N LEU A 74 1.79 -18.39 -5.58
CA LEU A 74 1.08 -18.23 -4.30
C LEU A 74 -0.29 -18.92 -4.28
N GLY A 75 -0.81 -19.35 -5.44
CA GLY A 75 -2.13 -19.97 -5.54
C GLY A 75 -3.28 -19.00 -5.25
N GLY A 76 -3.07 -17.71 -5.48
CA GLY A 76 -4.04 -16.64 -5.20
C GLY A 76 -4.79 -16.16 -6.44
N ARG A 77 -5.55 -15.08 -6.26
CA ARG A 77 -6.19 -14.33 -7.35
C ARG A 77 -5.46 -13.01 -7.56
N ALA A 78 -5.29 -12.65 -8.82
CA ALA A 78 -4.80 -11.34 -9.21
C ALA A 78 -5.60 -10.87 -10.41
N GLU A 79 -6.10 -9.64 -10.40
CA GLU A 79 -6.72 -8.96 -11.53
C GLU A 79 -5.88 -7.73 -11.89
N ILE A 80 -5.70 -7.44 -13.18
CA ILE A 80 -4.96 -6.26 -13.63
C ILE A 80 -5.97 -5.32 -14.26
N LEU A 81 -6.04 -4.09 -13.75
CA LEU A 81 -6.92 -3.04 -14.23
C LEU A 81 -6.12 -1.82 -14.66
N ASN A 82 -6.59 -1.13 -15.69
CA ASN A 82 -6.15 0.22 -15.94
C ASN A 82 -6.75 1.18 -14.88
N ALA A 83 -6.07 2.29 -14.58
CA ALA A 83 -6.50 3.22 -13.54
C ALA A 83 -7.86 3.86 -13.85
N SER A 84 -8.21 4.03 -15.13
CA SER A 84 -9.55 4.47 -15.56
C SER A 84 -10.64 3.43 -15.39
N GLU A 85 -10.30 2.13 -15.35
CA GLU A 85 -11.24 1.02 -15.22
C GLU A 85 -11.52 0.68 -13.75
N ALA A 86 -10.55 0.94 -12.86
CA ALA A 86 -10.66 0.68 -11.44
C ALA A 86 -11.82 1.45 -10.79
N GLN A 87 -12.67 0.71 -10.10
CA GLN A 87 -13.81 1.20 -9.32
C GLN A 87 -13.43 1.39 -7.84
N PRO A 88 -14.21 2.17 -7.07
CA PRO A 88 -13.98 2.36 -5.64
C PRO A 88 -13.94 1.06 -4.82
N GLU A 89 -14.71 0.05 -5.23
CA GLU A 89 -14.81 -1.24 -4.56
C GLU A 89 -13.50 -2.04 -4.70
N ASP A 90 -12.86 -1.97 -5.88
CA ASP A 90 -11.57 -2.63 -6.14
C ASP A 90 -10.50 -2.19 -5.13
N LEU A 91 -10.54 -0.92 -4.73
CA LEU A 91 -9.58 -0.32 -3.79
C LEU A 91 -9.81 -0.72 -2.33
N ARG A 92 -10.95 -1.35 -2.00
CA ARG A 92 -11.39 -1.60 -0.62
C ARG A 92 -11.60 -3.08 -0.30
N GLU A 93 -11.90 -3.91 -1.30
CA GLU A 93 -12.24 -5.32 -1.08
C GLU A 93 -11.06 -6.28 -1.28
N HIS A 94 -10.01 -5.83 -1.97
CA HIS A 94 -8.83 -6.63 -2.32
C HIS A 94 -7.54 -5.97 -1.81
N ALA A 95 -6.46 -6.74 -1.73
CA ALA A 95 -5.14 -6.14 -1.59
C ALA A 95 -4.86 -5.30 -2.84
N VAL A 96 -4.47 -4.05 -2.65
CA VAL A 96 -4.21 -3.14 -3.77
C VAL A 96 -2.73 -3.15 -4.09
N ILE A 97 -2.38 -3.40 -5.35
CA ILE A 97 -1.01 -3.25 -5.86
C ILE A 97 -1.01 -2.10 -6.87
N LEU A 98 -0.37 -0.99 -6.52
CA LEU A 98 -0.18 0.11 -7.45
C LEU A 98 1.10 -0.08 -8.23
N ILE A 99 1.03 0.01 -9.55
CA ILE A 99 2.20 0.01 -10.44
C ILE A 99 2.41 1.40 -11.01
N GLY A 100 3.65 1.87 -10.93
CA GLY A 100 4.09 3.15 -11.47
C GLY A 100 3.98 4.31 -10.48
N GLY A 101 4.69 5.40 -10.78
CA GLY A 101 4.71 6.62 -9.97
C GLY A 101 3.48 7.53 -10.19
N PRO A 102 3.35 8.62 -9.42
CA PRO A 102 2.19 9.53 -9.48
C PRO A 102 2.00 10.22 -10.84
N VAL A 103 3.04 10.27 -11.68
CA VAL A 103 2.93 10.80 -13.06
C VAL A 103 2.19 9.84 -13.99
N ALA A 104 2.38 8.54 -13.82
CA ALA A 104 1.79 7.52 -14.69
C ALA A 104 0.45 7.03 -14.14
N ASN A 105 0.34 6.89 -12.82
CA ASN A 105 -0.80 6.31 -12.12
C ASN A 105 -1.36 7.28 -11.07
N ARG A 106 -2.56 7.81 -11.34
CA ARG A 106 -3.25 8.78 -10.46
C ARG A 106 -3.47 8.27 -9.03
N TYR A 107 -3.66 6.96 -8.84
CA TYR A 107 -3.86 6.39 -7.51
C TYR A 107 -2.59 6.42 -6.66
N ALA A 108 -1.42 6.61 -7.27
CA ALA A 108 -0.16 6.75 -6.55
C ALA A 108 0.05 8.17 -5.96
N GLU A 109 -0.76 9.17 -6.32
CA GLU A 109 -0.63 10.54 -5.80
C GLU A 109 -0.80 10.61 -4.28
N LEU A 110 -1.89 10.05 -3.76
CA LEU A 110 -2.22 10.09 -2.33
C LEU A 110 -1.21 9.32 -1.47
N PRO A 111 -0.81 8.07 -1.82
CA PRO A 111 0.29 7.38 -1.13
C PRO A 111 1.61 8.17 -1.13
N ASN A 112 1.93 8.87 -2.22
CA ASN A 112 3.19 9.61 -2.35
C ASN A 112 3.38 10.72 -1.31
N GLU A 113 2.30 11.32 -0.81
CA GLU A 113 2.37 12.41 0.18
C GLU A 113 3.04 11.98 1.48
N ARG A 114 2.81 10.74 1.92
CA ARG A 114 3.15 10.24 3.25
C ARG A 114 4.04 8.99 3.25
N ALA A 115 4.30 8.41 2.09
CA ALA A 115 5.10 7.20 1.99
C ALA A 115 6.57 7.44 2.45
N PRO A 116 7.18 6.47 3.16
CA PRO A 116 8.60 6.51 3.54
C PRO A 116 9.53 6.66 2.33
N LEU A 117 9.27 5.88 1.27
CA LEU A 117 9.87 6.09 -0.04
C LEU A 117 8.88 6.86 -0.90
N ARG A 118 9.27 8.00 -1.45
CA ARG A 118 8.36 8.83 -2.24
C ARG A 118 9.05 9.56 -3.37
N PHE A 119 8.32 9.82 -4.43
CA PHE A 119 8.77 10.62 -5.55
C PHE A 119 8.71 12.09 -5.23
N VAL A 120 9.85 12.75 -5.41
CA VAL A 120 9.97 14.20 -5.33
C VAL A 120 10.80 14.69 -6.51
N LYS A 121 10.48 15.90 -6.98
CA LYS A 121 11.21 16.54 -8.06
C LYS A 121 12.34 17.38 -7.48
N VAL A 122 13.57 17.09 -7.92
CA VAL A 122 14.77 17.89 -7.59
C VAL A 122 15.25 18.53 -8.88
N GLY A 123 15.05 19.84 -9.01
CA GLY A 123 15.24 20.55 -10.27
C GLY A 123 14.30 20.03 -11.37
N LYS A 124 14.85 19.45 -12.44
CA LYS A 124 14.07 18.86 -13.55
C LYS A 124 13.90 17.35 -13.46
N LEU A 125 14.51 16.69 -12.48
CA LEU A 125 14.57 15.23 -12.39
C LEU A 125 13.65 14.71 -11.29
N TRP A 126 13.00 13.58 -11.57
CA TRP A 126 12.31 12.79 -10.55
C TRP A 126 13.33 11.96 -9.76
N THR A 127 13.14 11.92 -8.45
CA THR A 127 13.99 11.14 -7.53
C THR A 127 13.10 10.41 -6.52
N VAL A 128 13.53 9.24 -6.07
CA VAL A 128 13.03 8.62 -4.85
C VAL A 128 13.73 9.26 -3.67
N ARG A 129 12.97 9.91 -2.80
CA ARG A 129 13.44 10.40 -1.50
C ARG A 129 13.18 9.34 -0.45
N THR A 130 14.20 9.09 0.38
CA THR A 130 14.14 8.16 1.52
C THR A 130 13.77 8.88 2.83
N PRO A 131 13.46 8.15 3.91
CA PRO A 131 13.14 8.75 5.22
C PRO A 131 14.27 9.59 5.80
N ASP A 132 15.52 9.19 5.56
CA ASP A 132 16.74 9.92 5.94
C ASP A 132 17.14 11.00 4.92
N ASN A 133 16.20 11.39 4.05
CA ASN A 133 16.33 12.51 3.11
C ASN A 133 17.45 12.34 2.05
N ARG A 134 17.85 11.11 1.74
CA ARG A 134 18.67 10.81 0.56
C ARG A 134 17.79 10.77 -0.69
N HIS A 135 18.38 11.11 -1.84
CA HIS A 135 17.69 11.18 -3.13
C HIS A 135 18.36 10.23 -4.12
N PHE A 136 17.55 9.39 -4.75
CA PHE A 136 17.98 8.39 -5.73
C PHE A 136 17.28 8.65 -7.05
N GLY A 137 18.05 8.88 -8.10
CA GLY A 137 17.57 9.18 -9.46
C GLY A 137 18.73 9.55 -10.37
N GLY A 138 18.44 10.12 -11.54
CA GLY A 138 19.46 10.56 -12.48
C GLY A 138 19.84 9.46 -13.48
N LEU A 139 21.13 9.08 -13.53
CA LEU A 139 21.68 8.17 -14.54
C LEU A 139 21.34 6.69 -14.33
N TYR A 140 20.72 6.33 -13.21
CA TYR A 140 20.38 4.95 -12.88
C TYR A 140 18.88 4.78 -12.72
N HIS A 141 18.40 3.60 -13.09
CA HIS A 141 17.01 3.19 -13.01
C HIS A 141 16.69 2.72 -11.58
N PHE A 142 16.38 3.66 -10.69
CA PHE A 142 15.94 3.33 -9.33
C PHE A 142 14.44 3.05 -9.27
N GLY A 143 14.06 2.08 -8.46
CA GLY A 143 12.66 1.83 -8.13
C GLY A 143 12.52 1.16 -6.78
N PHE A 144 11.31 1.10 -6.25
CA PHE A 144 11.04 0.50 -4.95
C PHE A 144 9.82 -0.40 -4.99
N ALA A 145 9.75 -1.27 -3.99
CA ALA A 145 8.50 -1.89 -3.54
C ALA A 145 8.30 -1.50 -2.07
N GLN A 146 7.10 -1.09 -1.68
CA GLN A 146 6.79 -0.77 -0.28
C GLN A 146 5.34 -1.10 0.09
N ALA A 147 5.17 -1.65 1.29
CA ALA A 147 3.87 -1.85 1.91
C ALA A 147 3.45 -0.59 2.65
N LEU A 148 2.20 -0.17 2.46
CA LEU A 148 1.63 1.05 3.01
C LEU A 148 0.25 0.77 3.62
N ILE A 149 -0.21 1.70 4.47
CA ILE A 149 -1.63 1.73 4.85
C ILE A 149 -2.41 2.11 3.60
N ASN A 150 -3.38 1.28 3.22
CA ASN A 150 -4.29 1.61 2.14
C ASN A 150 -5.14 2.84 2.55
N PRO A 151 -5.07 3.95 1.80
CA PRO A 151 -5.79 5.18 2.14
C PRO A 151 -7.30 5.10 1.86
N TRP A 152 -7.76 4.14 1.06
CA TRP A 152 -9.17 3.93 0.71
C TRP A 152 -9.88 2.99 1.68
N ASP A 153 -9.17 2.00 2.23
CA ASP A 153 -9.60 1.19 3.36
C ASP A 153 -8.37 0.64 4.14
N PRO A 154 -8.11 1.11 5.37
CA PRO A 154 -6.98 0.66 6.19
C PRO A 154 -6.99 -0.83 6.58
N GLN A 155 -8.08 -1.56 6.35
CA GLN A 155 -8.18 -2.99 6.65
C GLN A 155 -7.65 -3.89 5.54
N VAL A 156 -7.47 -3.36 4.33
CA VAL A 156 -6.87 -4.10 3.21
C VAL A 156 -5.44 -3.63 2.94
N PRO A 157 -4.53 -4.52 2.51
CA PRO A 157 -3.15 -4.14 2.24
C PRO A 157 -3.02 -3.22 1.02
N LEU A 158 -2.02 -2.34 1.04
CA LEU A 158 -1.54 -1.61 -0.14
C LEU A 158 -0.06 -1.90 -0.34
N LEU A 159 0.28 -2.39 -1.54
CA LEU A 159 1.64 -2.51 -2.04
C LEU A 159 1.85 -1.51 -3.16
N TRP A 160 2.95 -0.76 -3.11
CA TRP A 160 3.30 0.17 -4.19
C TRP A 160 4.65 -0.19 -4.79
N VAL A 161 4.65 -0.49 -6.09
CA VAL A 161 5.84 -0.83 -6.87
C VAL A 161 6.03 0.21 -7.98
N ALA A 162 7.12 0.98 -7.92
CA ALA A 162 7.33 2.09 -8.84
C ALA A 162 8.79 2.47 -9.01
N GLY A 163 9.15 2.96 -10.20
CA GLY A 163 10.46 3.51 -10.52
C GLY A 163 10.46 5.02 -10.76
N VAL A 164 11.66 5.62 -10.73
CA VAL A 164 11.89 7.00 -11.25
C VAL A 164 11.63 7.08 -12.76
N ASP A 165 11.68 5.92 -13.41
CA ASP A 165 11.29 5.67 -14.80
C ASP A 165 10.72 4.25 -14.93
N ARG A 166 10.26 3.92 -16.14
CA ARG A 166 9.64 2.63 -16.50
C ARG A 166 10.56 1.41 -16.29
N HIS A 167 11.88 1.56 -16.49
CA HIS A 167 12.84 0.49 -16.26
C HIS A 167 13.08 0.25 -14.76
N GLY A 168 13.05 1.33 -13.98
CA GLY A 168 13.05 1.28 -12.51
C GLY A 168 11.82 0.54 -11.98
N THR A 169 10.62 0.75 -12.55
CA THR A 169 9.40 0.03 -12.14
C THR A 169 9.53 -1.46 -12.40
N LEU A 170 9.88 -1.86 -13.63
CA LEU A 170 10.05 -3.27 -13.98
C LEU A 170 11.13 -3.96 -13.15
N GLY A 171 12.27 -3.28 -12.96
CA GLY A 171 13.32 -3.83 -12.12
C GLY A 171 12.92 -3.91 -10.64
N ALA A 172 12.10 -2.99 -10.12
CA ALA A 172 11.57 -3.09 -8.76
C ALA A 172 10.61 -4.28 -8.61
N ALA A 173 9.78 -4.58 -9.61
CA ALA A 173 8.94 -5.78 -9.62
C ALA A 173 9.79 -7.06 -9.62
N LYS A 174 10.77 -7.18 -10.54
CA LYS A 174 11.73 -8.31 -10.57
C LYS A 174 12.51 -8.46 -9.27
N GLY A 175 12.94 -7.33 -8.73
CA GLY A 175 13.62 -7.24 -7.44
C GLY A 175 12.76 -7.78 -6.31
N LEU A 176 11.50 -7.33 -6.23
CA LEU A 176 10.54 -7.81 -5.24
C LEU A 176 10.30 -9.31 -5.33
N LEU A 177 10.08 -9.86 -6.53
CA LEU A 177 9.79 -11.28 -6.74
C LEU A 177 10.98 -12.20 -6.44
N SER A 178 12.20 -11.69 -6.56
CA SER A 178 13.45 -12.40 -6.22
C SER A 178 13.98 -12.09 -4.82
N TYR A 179 13.37 -11.13 -4.12
CA TYR A 179 13.82 -10.67 -2.82
C TYR A 179 13.66 -11.77 -1.76
N SER A 180 14.81 -12.27 -1.28
CA SER A 180 14.84 -13.27 -0.21
C SER A 180 14.65 -12.57 1.13
N CYS A 181 13.40 -12.50 1.59
CA CYS A 181 13.13 -11.75 2.79
C CYS A 181 13.66 -12.43 4.06
N ARG A 182 14.57 -11.74 4.76
CA ARG A 182 15.24 -12.25 5.97
C ARG A 182 14.68 -11.65 7.26
N ASP A 183 14.13 -10.43 7.20
CA ASP A 183 13.55 -9.74 8.35
C ASP A 183 12.08 -9.38 8.06
N PRO A 184 11.11 -9.95 8.79
CA PRO A 184 9.68 -9.69 8.57
C PRO A 184 9.27 -8.23 8.84
N ARG A 185 10.16 -7.43 9.46
CA ARG A 185 9.94 -6.01 9.71
C ARG A 185 10.26 -5.14 8.51
N VAL A 186 10.84 -5.66 7.43
CA VAL A 186 11.11 -4.86 6.22
C VAL A 186 9.79 -4.46 5.57
N GLY A 187 9.53 -3.15 5.49
CA GLY A 187 8.31 -2.57 4.91
C GLY A 187 8.54 -1.89 3.57
N ALA A 188 9.78 -1.57 3.22
CA ALA A 188 10.14 -1.04 1.90
C ALA A 188 11.54 -1.50 1.49
N VAL A 189 11.73 -1.73 0.19
CA VAL A 189 13.02 -2.07 -0.41
C VAL A 189 13.25 -1.16 -1.60
N LEU A 190 14.42 -0.53 -1.64
CA LEU A 190 14.89 0.26 -2.77
C LEU A 190 15.80 -0.62 -3.64
N PHE A 191 15.54 -0.61 -4.93
CA PHE A 191 16.28 -1.35 -5.95
C PHE A 191 16.98 -0.41 -6.92
N MET A 192 18.09 -0.89 -7.46
CA MET A 192 18.78 -0.28 -8.59
C MET A 192 18.80 -1.28 -9.74
N THR A 193 18.37 -0.82 -10.91
CA THR A 193 18.34 -1.59 -12.15
C THR A 193 19.43 -1.07 -13.09
N TYR A 194 20.22 -2.00 -13.63
CA TYR A 194 21.23 -1.70 -14.64
C TYR A 194 20.63 -1.80 -16.05
N ASP A 195 21.27 -1.19 -17.05
CA ASP A 195 20.83 -1.21 -18.45
C ASP A 195 20.72 -2.62 -19.04
N ASP A 196 21.48 -3.58 -18.50
CA ASP A 196 21.41 -5.00 -18.87
C ASP A 196 20.28 -5.78 -18.18
N GLY A 197 19.42 -5.08 -17.42
CA GLY A 197 18.27 -5.64 -16.71
C GLY A 197 18.59 -6.32 -15.38
N ARG A 198 19.87 -6.36 -14.96
CA ARG A 198 20.20 -6.86 -13.62
C ARG A 198 19.63 -5.92 -12.55
N VAL A 199 19.13 -6.51 -11.46
CA VAL A 199 18.56 -5.78 -10.33
C VAL A 199 19.39 -6.06 -9.09
N LYS A 200 19.65 -5.03 -8.28
CA LYS A 200 20.24 -5.17 -6.94
C LYS A 200 19.43 -4.44 -5.89
N VAL A 201 19.31 -5.06 -4.73
CA VAL A 201 18.88 -4.37 -3.51
C VAL A 201 19.89 -3.27 -3.21
N ARG A 202 19.40 -2.04 -3.13
CA ARG A 202 20.20 -0.88 -2.74
C ARG A 202 20.15 -0.71 -1.22
N ASP A 203 18.94 -0.54 -0.69
CA ASP A 203 18.65 -0.30 0.73
C ASP A 203 17.34 -0.98 1.14
N GLU A 204 17.21 -1.28 2.43
CA GLU A 204 16.01 -1.82 3.07
C GLU A 204 15.53 -0.86 4.17
N PHE A 205 14.21 -0.72 4.32
CA PHE A 205 13.60 0.14 5.33
C PHE A 205 12.55 -0.63 6.11
N GLN A 206 12.55 -0.45 7.43
CA GLN A 206 11.60 -1.11 8.30
C GLN A 206 10.20 -0.51 8.14
N ALA A 207 9.18 -1.36 8.21
CA ALA A 207 7.80 -0.94 8.34
C ALA A 207 7.64 -0.11 9.63
N PRO A 208 6.83 0.96 9.62
CA PRO A 208 6.56 1.71 10.82
C PRO A 208 5.89 0.80 11.87
N SER A 209 6.44 0.77 13.09
CA SER A 209 6.06 -0.18 14.15
C SER A 209 4.73 0.13 14.86
N ARG A 210 3.99 1.15 14.41
CA ARG A 210 2.67 1.57 14.93
C ARG A 210 1.87 2.15 13.77
N PRO A 211 0.51 2.15 13.81
CA PRO A 211 -0.22 3.10 13.00
C PRO A 211 0.36 4.44 13.41
N ALA A 212 1.04 5.12 12.49
CA ALA A 212 1.49 6.46 12.74
C ALA A 212 0.21 7.23 13.09
N MET A 213 0.01 7.50 14.37
CA MET A 213 -0.73 8.66 14.79
C MET A 213 0.16 9.80 14.28
N TRP A 214 -0.07 10.15 13.02
CA TRP A 214 0.59 11.25 12.36
C TRP A 214 0.19 12.46 13.17
N VAL A 215 1.08 12.88 14.06
CA VAL A 215 0.98 14.20 14.65
C VAL A 215 1.19 15.12 13.46
N SER A 216 0.09 15.62 12.90
CA SER A 216 0.13 16.83 12.08
C SER A 216 1.04 17.82 12.83
N PRO A 217 1.96 18.53 12.16
CA PRO A 217 2.59 19.65 12.84
C PRO A 217 1.47 20.49 13.47
N PRO A 218 1.63 20.98 14.71
CA PRO A 218 0.59 21.77 15.35
C PRO A 218 0.15 22.85 14.36
N LEU A 219 -1.18 23.03 14.23
CA LEU A 219 -1.83 24.06 13.41
C LEU A 219 -1.55 25.46 13.95
N THR A 220 -0.30 25.79 14.26
CA THR A 220 0.16 27.13 14.64
C THR A 220 0.65 27.95 13.46
N ALA A 221 0.41 27.52 12.21
CA ALA A 221 0.62 28.35 11.03
C ALA A 221 -0.69 28.88 10.40
N LEU A 222 -1.82 28.74 11.10
CA LEU A 222 -3.00 29.59 10.90
C LEU A 222 -3.02 30.58 12.08
N PHE A 223 -3.12 31.86 11.77
CA PHE A 223 -2.87 33.03 12.63
C PHE A 223 -1.41 33.46 12.75
N LEU A 224 -0.93 34.11 11.69
CA LEU A 224 -0.49 35.51 11.79
C LEU A 224 -0.82 36.18 10.44
N ASN A 225 -1.98 36.85 10.40
CA ASN A 225 -2.19 37.96 9.47
C ASN A 225 -1.41 39.15 10.04
N ALA A 226 -0.43 39.64 9.29
CA ALA A 226 0.00 41.04 9.21
C ALA A 226 1.02 41.19 8.06
#